data_AF-A0A372JYF0-F1
#
_entry.id   AF-A0A372JYF0-F1
#
_cell.length_a   1.000
_cell.length_b   1.000
_cell.length_c   1.000
_cell.angle_alpha   90.00
_cell.angle_beta   90.00
_cell.angle_gamma   90.00
#
_symmetry.space_group_name_H-M   'P 1'
#
loop_
_entity.id
_entity.type
_entity.pdbx_description
1 polymer ?
#
loop_
_entity_poly.entity_id
_entity_poly.type
_entity_poly.pdbx_seq_one_letter_code
_entity_poly.pdbx_strand_id
1 'polypeptide(L)'
;MLALMFVISLPFNGFCYEGNNCWSGLAILVFGFLGLIDNAQISWLANLLIIPVWPLLFLQSKASDALALAFCVGALAVGNAFLFQGVNTSESGGPLQPVSSLGAGYWLWMASITLSGVVAIHGVLRGSPSQYRET
;
A
#
# COMPACT_ATOMS: atom_id res chain seq x y z
N MET A 1 3.76 -2.24 14.93
CA MET A 1 2.59 -3.10 14.67
C MET A 1 2.11 -2.99 13.23
N LEU A 2 1.93 -1.79 12.67
CA LEU A 2 1.44 -1.59 11.30
C LEU A 2 2.40 -2.14 10.22
N ALA A 3 3.70 -1.82 10.33
CA ALA A 3 4.74 -2.43 9.50
C ALA A 3 4.80 -3.97 9.62
N LEU A 4 4.48 -4.51 10.80
CA LEU A 4 4.48 -5.97 11.03
C LEU A 4 3.36 -6.64 10.22
N MET A 5 2.17 -6.04 10.15
CA MET A 5 1.08 -6.56 9.30
C MET A 5 1.48 -6.58 7.82
N PHE A 6 2.19 -5.56 7.35
CA PHE A 6 2.74 -5.55 5.99
C PHE A 6 3.75 -6.70 5.80
N VAL A 7 4.67 -6.91 6.74
CA VAL A 7 5.65 -8.01 6.64
C VAL A 7 4.95 -9.38 6.68
N ILE A 8 3.94 -9.53 7.54
CA ILE A 8 3.13 -10.76 7.64
C ILE A 8 2.34 -11.00 6.36
N SER A 9 1.99 -9.95 5.59
CA SER A 9 1.24 -10.12 4.34
C SER A 9 2.08 -10.73 3.21
N LEU A 10 3.41 -10.57 3.24
CA LEU A 10 4.33 -11.00 2.18
C LEU A 10 4.29 -12.51 1.85
N PRO A 11 4.31 -13.45 2.82
CA PRO A 11 4.26 -14.88 2.50
C PRO A 11 2.92 -15.36 1.92
N PHE A 12 1.83 -14.61 2.11
CA PHE A 12 0.51 -15.01 1.63
C PHE A 12 0.25 -14.55 0.20
N ASN A 13 -0.69 -15.23 -0.47
CA ASN A 13 -1.14 -14.85 -1.81
C ASN A 13 -1.75 -13.44 -1.80
N GLY A 14 -1.27 -12.57 -2.68
CA GLY A 14 -1.84 -11.26 -2.95
C GLY A 14 -3.06 -11.37 -3.86
N PHE A 15 -2.85 -11.84 -5.09
CA PHE A 15 -3.90 -12.05 -6.07
C PHE A 15 -3.65 -13.32 -6.88
N CYS A 16 -4.71 -13.80 -7.54
CA CYS A 16 -4.61 -14.88 -8.52
C CYS A 16 -5.22 -14.46 -9.86
N TYR A 17 -4.66 -14.98 -10.95
CA TYR A 17 -5.16 -14.84 -12.32
C TYR A 17 -5.31 -16.24 -12.93
N GLU A 18 -6.09 -16.36 -14.02
CA GLU A 18 -6.36 -17.65 -14.68
C GLU A 18 -6.84 -18.76 -13.73
N GLY A 19 -7.54 -18.37 -12.66
CA GLY A 19 -8.15 -19.27 -11.68
C GLY A 19 -7.18 -19.90 -10.67
N ASN A 20 -5.97 -20.30 -11.08
CA ASN A 20 -5.04 -21.06 -10.22
C ASN A 20 -3.62 -20.48 -10.14
N ASN A 21 -3.30 -19.47 -10.95
CA ASN A 21 -1.98 -18.85 -10.94
C ASN A 21 -1.95 -17.71 -9.92
N CYS A 22 -1.37 -17.96 -8.75
CA CYS A 22 -1.34 -17.00 -7.65
C CYS A 22 0.05 -16.41 -7.44
N TRP A 23 0.09 -15.11 -7.15
CA TRP A 23 1.31 -14.41 -6.78
C TRP A 23 1.33 -14.12 -5.29
N SER A 24 2.41 -14.47 -4.61
CA SER A 24 2.63 -14.11 -3.21
C SER A 24 2.96 -12.63 -3.06
N GLY A 25 2.63 -12.04 -1.91
CA GLY A 25 2.97 -10.65 -1.61
C GLY A 25 4.48 -10.36 -1.75
N LEU A 26 5.33 -11.32 -1.38
CA LEU A 26 6.78 -11.24 -1.54
C LEU A 26 7.18 -11.17 -3.02
N ALA A 27 6.63 -12.04 -3.86
CA ALA A 27 6.90 -12.01 -5.30
C ALA A 27 6.43 -10.68 -5.92
N ILE A 28 5.26 -10.19 -5.52
CA ILE A 28 4.73 -8.89 -5.99
C ILE A 28 5.64 -7.74 -5.55
N LEU A 29 6.14 -7.76 -4.32
CA LEU A 29 7.03 -6.70 -3.82
C LEU A 29 8.37 -6.68 -4.60
N VAL A 30 8.96 -7.85 -4.85
CA VAL A 30 10.27 -7.98 -5.50
C VAL A 30 10.20 -7.75 -7.01
N PHE A 31 9.17 -8.26 -7.69
CA PHE A 31 9.11 -8.25 -9.16
C PHE A 31 8.07 -7.30 -9.73
N GLY A 32 7.08 -6.85 -8.96
CA GLY A 32 5.99 -6.00 -9.46
C GLY A 32 6.43 -4.62 -9.93
N PHE A 33 7.65 -4.17 -9.58
CA PHE A 33 8.19 -2.94 -10.13
C PHE A 33 8.47 -3.03 -11.64
N LEU A 34 8.70 -4.24 -12.17
CA LEU A 34 8.96 -4.44 -13.60
C LEU A 34 7.76 -3.99 -14.44
N GLY A 35 6.53 -4.20 -13.95
CA GLY A 35 5.33 -3.72 -14.62
C GLY A 35 5.13 -2.21 -14.58
N LEU A 36 5.97 -1.44 -13.87
CA LEU A 36 5.99 0.02 -14.01
C LEU A 36 6.65 0.46 -15.31
N ILE A 37 7.61 -0.30 -15.84
CA ILE A 37 8.31 0.00 -17.09
C ILE A 37 7.31 0.06 -18.25
N ASP A 38 6.35 -0.87 -18.25
CA ASP A 38 5.31 -0.97 -19.26
C ASP A 38 3.98 -0.29 -18.86
N ASN A 39 3.98 0.52 -17.79
CA ASN A 39 2.79 1.18 -17.21
C ASN A 39 1.63 0.22 -16.85
N ALA A 40 1.90 -1.07 -16.75
CA ALA A 40 0.88 -2.12 -16.54
C ALA A 40 0.55 -2.37 -15.06
N GLN A 41 1.42 -1.96 -14.13
CA GLN A 41 1.33 -2.33 -12.70
C GLN A 41 1.57 -1.12 -11.78
N ILE A 42 0.86 -0.02 -12.02
CA ILE A 42 0.98 1.21 -11.20
C ILE A 42 0.63 0.97 -9.73
N SER A 43 -0.10 -0.11 -9.41
CA SER A 43 -0.41 -0.52 -8.04
C SER A 43 0.82 -0.80 -7.19
N TRP A 44 1.96 -1.13 -7.81
CA TRP A 44 3.21 -1.32 -7.08
C TRP A 44 3.70 -0.03 -6.39
N LEU A 45 3.33 1.16 -6.92
CA LEU A 45 3.67 2.45 -6.31
C LEU A 45 3.11 2.61 -4.89
N ALA A 46 2.05 1.88 -4.53
CA ALA A 46 1.53 1.90 -3.17
C ALA A 46 2.56 1.42 -2.14
N ASN A 47 3.51 0.56 -2.53
CA ASN A 47 4.62 0.14 -1.67
C ASN A 47 5.57 1.31 -1.38
N LEU A 48 5.90 2.13 -2.38
CA LEU A 48 6.74 3.31 -2.20
C LEU A 48 6.06 4.38 -1.33
N LEU A 49 4.73 4.43 -1.35
CA LEU A 49 3.96 5.36 -0.54
C LEU A 49 3.80 4.88 0.91
N ILE A 50 3.60 3.59 1.17
CA ILE A 50 3.35 3.08 2.54
C ILE A 50 4.63 2.94 3.37
N ILE A 51 5.78 2.60 2.78
CA ILE A 51 7.05 2.44 3.51
C ILE A 51 7.43 3.70 4.31
N PRO A 52 7.41 4.93 3.75
CA PRO A 52 7.74 6.14 4.50
C PRO A 52 6.69 6.54 5.55
N VAL A 53 5.47 5.99 5.51
CA VAL A 53 4.43 6.31 6.50
C VAL A 53 4.86 5.89 7.90
N TRP A 54 5.48 4.72 8.06
CA TRP A 54 5.83 4.22 9.40
C TRP A 54 6.83 5.11 10.14
N PRO A 55 7.98 5.53 9.56
CA PRO A 55 8.86 6.49 10.21
C PRO A 55 8.18 7.85 10.45
N LEU A 56 7.32 8.33 9.54
CA LEU A 56 6.56 9.58 9.75
C LEU A 56 5.67 9.52 10.99
N LEU A 57 4.99 8.39 11.22
CA LEU A 57 4.14 8.19 12.40
C LEU A 57 4.94 8.14 13.71
N PHE A 58 6.23 7.78 13.68
CA PHE A 58 7.10 7.83 14.87
C PHE A 58 7.52 9.24 15.27
N LEU A 59 7.44 10.22 14.36
CA LEU A 59 7.80 11.62 14.66
C LEU A 59 6.76 12.34 15.53
N GLN A 60 5.52 11.82 15.59
CA GLN A 60 4.43 12.32 16.44
C GLN A 60 4.17 13.83 16.32
N SER A 61 4.36 14.38 15.12
CA SER A 61 4.08 15.78 14.83
C SER A 61 2.85 15.91 13.93
N LYS A 62 2.08 16.98 14.09
CA LYS A 62 0.90 17.21 13.24
C LYS A 62 1.26 17.25 11.74
N ALA A 63 2.42 17.81 11.40
CA ALA A 63 2.89 17.89 10.02
C ALA A 63 3.28 16.51 9.47
N SER A 64 4.00 15.69 10.26
CA SER A 64 4.35 14.32 9.86
C SER A 64 3.11 13.44 9.72
N ASP A 65 2.12 13.58 10.62
CA ASP A 65 0.88 12.83 10.58
C ASP A 65 0.00 13.24 9.37
N ALA A 66 -0.02 14.52 9.02
CA ALA A 66 -0.71 14.98 7.82
C ALA A 66 -0.07 14.44 6.53
N LEU A 67 1.26 14.41 6.47
CA LEU A 67 1.99 13.83 5.34
C LEU A 67 1.78 12.31 5.25
N ALA A 68 1.84 11.61 6.40
CA ALA A 68 1.56 10.18 6.51
C ALA A 68 0.14 9.86 6.00
N LEU A 69 -0.85 10.67 6.35
CA LEU A 69 -2.22 10.52 5.87
C LEU A 69 -2.32 10.69 4.35
N ALA A 70 -1.66 11.71 3.79
CA ALA A 70 -1.64 11.92 2.34
C ALA A 70 -1.04 10.72 1.59
N PHE A 71 0.05 10.16 2.12
CA PHE A 71 0.67 8.94 1.57
C PHE A 71 -0.24 7.72 1.69
N CYS A 72 -0.97 7.54 2.81
CA CYS A 72 -1.94 6.45 2.95
C CYS A 72 -3.08 6.57 1.92
N VAL A 73 -3.64 7.76 1.73
CA VAL A 73 -4.69 8.00 0.73
C VAL A 73 -4.17 7.70 -0.68
N GLY A 74 -2.97 8.19 -1.01
CA GLY A 74 -2.32 7.88 -2.28
C GLY A 74 -2.08 6.38 -2.47
N ALA A 75 -1.59 5.69 -1.45
CA ALA A 75 -1.35 4.25 -1.47
C ALA A 75 -2.65 3.46 -1.69
N LEU A 76 -3.75 3.83 -1.03
CA LEU A 76 -5.06 3.21 -1.25
C LEU A 76 -5.58 3.46 -2.67
N ALA A 77 -5.40 4.68 -3.19
CA ALA A 77 -5.86 5.03 -4.53
C ALA A 77 -5.13 4.23 -5.62
N VAL A 78 -3.79 4.19 -5.57
CA VAL A 78 -3.01 3.46 -6.58
C VAL A 78 -3.00 1.95 -6.34
N GLY A 79 -3.00 1.51 -5.08
CA GLY A 79 -2.89 0.09 -4.71
C GLY A 79 -4.04 -0.78 -5.22
N ASN A 80 -5.20 -0.20 -5.50
CA ASN A 80 -6.36 -0.88 -6.08
C ASN A 80 -6.42 -0.81 -7.61
N ALA A 81 -5.50 -0.12 -8.29
CA ALA A 81 -5.57 0.10 -9.73
C ALA A 81 -5.61 -1.21 -10.54
N PHE A 82 -4.91 -2.24 -10.09
CA PHE A 82 -4.85 -3.55 -10.75
C PHE A 82 -6.22 -4.28 -10.79
N LEU A 83 -7.17 -3.91 -9.92
CA LEU A 83 -8.55 -4.44 -9.97
C LEU A 83 -9.29 -3.97 -11.23
N PHE A 84 -8.90 -2.82 -11.78
CA PHE A 84 -9.54 -2.22 -12.96
C PHE A 84 -8.72 -2.42 -14.23
N GLN A 85 -7.38 -2.45 -14.10
CA GLN A 85 -6.45 -2.57 -15.23
C GLN A 85 -6.17 -4.04 -15.60
N GLY A 86 -6.31 -4.97 -14.66
CA GLY A 86 -5.73 -6.30 -14.78
C GLY A 86 -4.23 -6.29 -14.49
N VAL A 87 -3.57 -7.41 -14.77
CA VAL A 87 -2.15 -7.64 -14.46
C VAL A 87 -1.40 -8.13 -15.69
N ASN A 88 -0.22 -7.58 -15.95
CA ASN A 88 0.67 -8.13 -16.96
C ASN A 88 1.40 -9.36 -16.39
N THR A 89 1.19 -10.52 -17.01
CA THR A 89 1.83 -11.79 -16.63
C THR A 89 2.65 -12.39 -17.78
N SER A 90 2.74 -11.68 -18.91
CA SER A 90 3.44 -12.13 -20.11
C SER A 90 4.73 -11.36 -20.29
N GLU A 91 5.86 -12.07 -20.28
CA GLU A 91 7.17 -11.52 -20.61
C GLU A 91 7.29 -11.06 -22.07
N SER A 92 6.34 -11.47 -22.94
CA SER A 92 6.31 -11.14 -24.36
C SER A 92 5.31 -10.02 -24.73
N GLY A 93 4.75 -9.31 -23.75
CA GLY A 93 3.86 -8.17 -24.01
C GLY A 93 2.42 -8.55 -24.41
N GLY A 94 1.91 -9.65 -23.85
CA GLY A 94 0.52 -10.09 -24.04
C GLY A 94 -0.53 -9.17 -23.39
N PRO A 95 -1.82 -9.40 -23.67
CA PRO A 95 -2.91 -8.64 -23.06
C PRO A 95 -2.94 -8.80 -21.54
N LEU A 96 -3.34 -7.74 -20.84
CA LEU A 96 -3.51 -7.75 -19.39
C LEU A 96 -4.53 -8.81 -18.97
N GLN A 97 -4.17 -9.62 -17.98
CA GLN A 97 -5.03 -10.66 -17.45
C GLN A 97 -5.91 -10.10 -16.33
N PRO A 98 -7.21 -10.42 -16.31
CA PRO A 98 -8.07 -9.99 -15.22
C PRO A 98 -7.71 -10.72 -13.92
N VAL A 99 -7.84 -10.01 -12.81
CA VAL A 99 -7.69 -10.59 -11.47
C VAL A 99 -8.90 -11.49 -11.20
N SER A 100 -8.64 -12.77 -10.97
CA SER A 100 -9.68 -13.76 -10.70
C SER A 100 -10.07 -13.83 -9.21
N SER A 101 -9.12 -13.62 -8.30
CA SER A 101 -9.38 -13.62 -6.86
C SER A 101 -8.30 -12.87 -6.08
N LEU A 102 -8.65 -12.46 -4.86
CA LEU A 102 -7.78 -11.75 -3.91
C LEU A 102 -7.49 -12.64 -2.71
N GLY A 103 -6.22 -12.81 -2.38
CA GLY A 103 -5.77 -13.65 -1.28
C GLY A 103 -5.58 -12.87 0.04
N ALA A 104 -5.23 -13.60 1.10
CA ALA A 104 -5.04 -13.02 2.42
C ALA A 104 -3.92 -11.96 2.46
N GLY A 105 -2.89 -12.11 1.63
CA GLY A 105 -1.79 -11.14 1.52
C GLY A 105 -2.26 -9.77 1.06
N TYR A 106 -3.20 -9.71 0.11
CA TYR A 106 -3.78 -8.44 -0.32
C TYR A 106 -4.57 -7.78 0.81
N TRP A 107 -5.42 -8.52 1.51
CA TRP A 107 -6.23 -7.95 2.60
C TRP A 107 -5.38 -7.46 3.78
N LEU A 108 -4.34 -8.21 4.15
CA LEU A 108 -3.40 -7.79 5.20
C LEU A 108 -2.61 -6.54 4.79
N TRP A 109 -2.21 -6.44 3.52
CA TRP A 109 -1.57 -5.25 2.96
C TRP A 109 -2.48 -4.03 3.01
N MET A 110 -3.73 -4.16 2.54
CA MET A 110 -4.74 -3.08 2.58
C MET A 110 -5.09 -2.68 4.01
N ALA A 111 -5.18 -3.64 4.93
CA ALA A 111 -5.42 -3.38 6.34
C ALA A 111 -4.25 -2.60 6.97
N SER A 112 -3.00 -2.93 6.62
CA SER A 112 -1.82 -2.18 7.08
C SER A 112 -1.88 -0.71 6.64
N ILE A 113 -2.22 -0.44 5.38
CA ILE A 113 -2.36 0.93 4.86
C ILE A 113 -3.50 1.66 5.58
N THR A 114 -4.66 1.03 5.67
CA THR A 114 -5.86 1.62 6.26
C THR A 114 -5.66 1.97 7.74
N LEU A 115 -5.11 1.04 8.53
CA LEU A 115 -4.86 1.27 9.95
C LEU A 115 -3.77 2.33 10.16
N SER A 116 -2.76 2.41 9.28
CA SER A 116 -1.79 3.50 9.30
C SER A 116 -2.45 4.86 9.07
N GLY A 117 -3.39 4.92 8.13
CA GLY A 117 -4.21 6.12 7.88
C GLY A 117 -5.06 6.51 9.09
N VAL A 118 -5.67 5.55 9.79
CA VAL A 118 -6.44 5.83 11.02
C VAL A 118 -5.56 6.43 12.12
N VAL A 119 -4.36 5.88 12.33
CA VAL A 119 -3.40 6.44 13.29
C VAL A 119 -2.97 7.86 12.89
N ALA A 120 -2.72 8.09 11.60
CA ALA A 120 -2.38 9.40 11.07
C ALA A 120 -3.51 10.42 11.28
N ILE A 121 -4.77 10.06 10.96
CA ILE A 121 -5.95 10.90 11.21
C ILE A 121 -6.04 11.28 12.68
N HIS A 122 -5.89 10.30 13.56
CA HIS A 122 -5.94 10.53 14.99
C HIS A 122 -4.84 11.49 15.46
N GLY A 123 -3.61 11.38 14.94
CA GLY A 123 -2.52 12.32 15.21
C GLY A 123 -2.81 13.75 14.72
N VAL A 124 -3.35 13.88 13.51
CA VAL A 124 -3.78 15.18 12.94
C VAL A 124 -4.87 15.83 13.78
N LEU A 125 -5.84 15.05 14.25
CA LEU A 125 -6.99 15.51 15.05
C LEU A 125 -6.61 15.85 16.49
N ARG A 126 -5.64 15.15 17.09
CA ARG A 126 -5.15 15.40 18.46
C ARG A 126 -4.24 16.64 18.58
N GLY A 127 -4.49 17.68 17.78
CA GLY A 127 -3.68 18.90 17.73
C GLY A 127 -3.09 19.30 19.09
N SER A 128 -1.77 19.56 19.09
CA SER A 128 -0.95 20.08 20.19
C SER A 128 -1.78 20.86 21.22
N PRO A 129 -1.72 20.52 22.53
CA PRO A 129 -2.19 21.43 23.57
C PRO A 129 -1.48 22.76 23.33
N SER A 130 -2.25 23.74 22.87
CA SER A 130 -1.97 25.16 22.96
C SER A 130 -0.49 25.53 23.17
N GLN A 131 0.16 26.06 22.13
CA GLN A 131 1.15 27.11 22.35
C GLN A 131 0.43 28.37 22.88
N TYR A 132 -0.18 28.25 24.05
CA TYR A 132 -0.43 29.32 25.00
C TYR A 132 0.73 29.23 26.00
N ARG A 133 1.86 29.76 25.58
CA ARG A 133 2.94 30.21 26.47
C ARG A 133 3.44 31.49 25.79
N GLU A 134 2.61 32.53 25.89
CA GLU A 134 2.94 33.79 26.59
C GLU A 134 4.18 34.44 25.97
N THR A 135 4.02 35.47 25.14
CA THR A 135 4.13 36.91 25.52
C THR A 135 5.36 37.20 26.35
#